data_AF-F2R8Q5-F1
#
_entry.id   AF-F2R8Q5-F1
#
_cell.length_a   1.000
_cell.length_b   1.000
_cell.length_c   1.000
_cell.angle_alpha   90.00
_cell.angle_beta   90.00
_cell.angle_gamma   90.00
#
_symmetry.space_group_name_H-M   'P 1'
#
loop_
_entity.id
_entity.type
_entity.pdbx_description
1 polymer ?
#
loop_
_entity_poly.entity_id
_entity_poly.type
_entity_poly.pdbx_seq_one_letter_code
_entity_poly.pdbx_strand_id
1 'polypeptide(L)'
;MSPATPAPESGGAALELLVHGVGGATPQDMLDDPRTVRITGDRTAAVHRRAEDVDAEEHPERYAARPVPEAYVWSNLTSGDGARAL
;
A
#
# COMPACT_ATOMS: atom_id res chain seq x y z
N MET A 1 -5.36 -4.00 -20.54
CA MET A 1 -6.64 -4.06 -19.81
C MET A 1 -6.32 -4.66 -18.46
N SER A 2 -6.11 -3.83 -17.44
CA SER A 2 -6.01 -4.33 -16.06
C SER A 2 -7.32 -5.04 -15.72
N PRO A 3 -7.29 -6.19 -15.03
CA PRO A 3 -8.53 -6.84 -14.59
C PRO A 3 -9.31 -5.86 -13.71
N ALA A 4 -10.64 -5.86 -13.84
CA ALA A 4 -11.49 -5.08 -12.96
C ALA A 4 -11.35 -5.64 -11.54
N THR A 5 -10.90 -4.81 -10.61
CA THR A 5 -10.81 -5.18 -9.19
C THR A 5 -12.19 -5.59 -8.70
N PRO A 6 -12.37 -6.78 -8.11
CA PRO A 6 -13.66 -7.22 -7.60
C PRO A 6 -14.17 -6.22 -6.56
N ALA A 7 -15.48 -5.99 -6.56
CA ALA A 7 -16.13 -5.19 -5.53
C ALA A 7 -15.89 -5.84 -4.16
N PRO A 8 -15.65 -5.05 -3.11
CA PRO A 8 -15.30 -5.59 -1.80
C PRO A 8 -16.51 -6.36 -1.24
N GLU A 9 -16.32 -7.64 -0.90
CA GLU A 9 -17.41 -8.49 -0.37
C GLU A 9 -17.78 -8.14 1.09
N SER A 10 -16.94 -7.34 1.74
CA SER A 10 -17.16 -6.76 3.08
C SER A 10 -17.45 -5.27 2.91
N GLY A 11 -18.33 -4.68 3.70
CA GLY A 11 -18.78 -3.28 3.57
C GLY A 11 -17.71 -2.18 3.75
N GLY A 12 -16.43 -2.47 3.56
CA GLY A 12 -15.31 -1.52 3.49
C GLY A 12 -14.89 -1.21 2.04
N ALA A 13 -13.93 -0.30 1.87
CA ALA A 13 -13.41 0.07 0.55
C ALA A 13 -12.65 -1.10 -0.09
N ALA A 14 -12.70 -1.21 -1.42
CA ALA A 14 -11.79 -2.11 -2.14
C ALA A 14 -10.36 -1.58 -1.99
N LEU A 15 -9.40 -2.47 -1.76
CA LEU A 15 -7.98 -2.14 -1.63
C LEU A 15 -7.18 -2.72 -2.81
N GLU A 16 -6.23 -1.95 -3.32
CA GLU A 16 -5.23 -2.42 -4.29
C GLU A 16 -3.86 -2.40 -3.63
N LEU A 17 -3.30 -3.59 -3.36
CA LEU A 17 -2.00 -3.71 -2.74
C LEU A 17 -0.89 -3.67 -3.81
N LEU A 18 -0.15 -2.56 -3.83
CA LEU A 18 1.05 -2.39 -4.62
C LEU A 18 2.24 -2.95 -3.83
N VAL A 19 2.99 -3.85 -4.46
CA VAL A 19 4.19 -4.45 -3.88
C VAL A 19 5.33 -4.27 -4.86
N HIS A 20 6.39 -3.61 -4.42
CA HIS A 20 7.65 -3.58 -5.17
C HIS A 20 8.62 -4.62 -4.59
N GLY A 21 9.43 -5.23 -5.46
CA GLY A 21 10.43 -6.21 -5.06
C GLY A 21 11.61 -5.60 -4.30
N VAL A 22 12.68 -6.40 -4.14
CA VAL A 22 13.94 -5.96 -3.54
C VAL A 22 14.57 -4.82 -4.37
N GLY A 23 14.42 -3.59 -3.92
CA GLY A 23 14.99 -2.46 -4.65
C GLY A 23 14.43 -1.09 -4.29
N GLY A 24 14.47 -0.69 -3.01
CA GLY A 24 14.44 0.71 -2.58
C GLY A 24 13.28 1.61 -3.03
N ALA A 25 12.24 1.09 -3.68
CA ALA A 25 11.09 1.89 -4.11
C ALA A 25 10.41 2.50 -2.89
N THR A 26 10.19 3.81 -2.95
CA THR A 26 9.53 4.53 -1.86
C THR A 26 8.00 4.39 -1.99
N PRO A 27 7.25 4.49 -0.88
CA PRO A 27 5.79 4.61 -0.96
C PRO A 27 5.31 5.69 -1.92
N GLN A 28 6.04 6.81 -2.00
CA GLN A 28 5.74 7.95 -2.85
C GLN A 28 5.85 7.59 -4.33
N ASP A 29 6.90 6.86 -4.72
CA ASP A 29 7.07 6.39 -6.09
C ASP A 29 6.00 5.35 -6.45
N MET A 30 5.68 4.45 -5.51
CA MET A 30 4.65 3.41 -5.73
C MET A 30 3.25 4.01 -5.87
N LEU A 31 2.93 5.03 -5.08
CA LEU A 31 1.61 5.67 -5.05
C LEU A 31 1.49 6.87 -6.00
N ASP A 32 2.58 7.29 -6.63
CA ASP A 32 2.66 8.51 -7.44
C ASP A 32 2.12 9.74 -6.70
N ASP A 33 2.40 9.84 -5.40
CA ASP A 33 1.98 10.97 -4.55
C ASP A 33 3.06 11.27 -3.50
N PRO A 34 3.53 12.52 -3.38
CA PRO A 34 4.53 12.89 -2.37
C PRO A 34 4.02 12.84 -0.92
N ARG A 35 2.71 12.83 -0.70
CA ARG A 35 2.04 12.89 0.61
C ARG A 35 1.50 11.52 0.99
N THR A 36 2.40 10.63 1.39
CA THR A 36 2.03 9.29 1.87
C THR A 36 2.00 9.20 3.39
N VAL A 37 1.08 8.40 3.95
CA VAL A 37 0.92 8.15 5.39
C VAL A 37 1.06 6.65 5.65
N ARG A 38 1.79 6.27 6.71
CA ARG A 38 1.87 4.88 7.17
C ARG A 38 0.57 4.52 7.89
N ILE A 39 -0.15 3.52 7.36
CA ILE A 39 -1.42 3.03 7.92
C ILE A 39 -1.16 1.94 8.97
N THR A 40 -0.23 1.02 8.67
CA THR A 40 0.14 -0.05 9.61
C THR A 40 1.60 -0.48 9.41
N GLY A 41 2.10 -1.29 10.34
CA GLY A 41 3.47 -1.78 10.37
C GLY A 41 4.45 -0.81 11.05
N ASP A 42 5.73 -0.98 10.77
CA ASP A 42 6.81 -0.31 11.48
C ASP A 42 7.85 0.30 10.53
N ARG A 43 9.12 0.39 10.95
CA ARG A 43 10.22 0.88 10.11
C ARG A 43 10.78 -0.21 9.18
N THR A 44 10.49 -1.47 9.48
CA THR A 44 10.99 -2.66 8.79
C THR A 44 10.04 -3.09 7.71
N ALA A 45 8.73 -3.10 7.98
CA ALA A 45 7.72 -3.41 6.98
C ALA A 45 6.46 -2.61 7.30
N ALA A 46 5.92 -1.91 6.32
CA ALA A 46 4.79 -1.02 6.51
C ALA A 46 3.89 -0.95 5.28
N VAL A 47 2.62 -0.66 5.53
CA VAL A 47 1.64 -0.31 4.49
C VAL A 47 1.41 1.19 4.54
N HIS A 48 1.42 1.82 3.38
CA HIS A 48 1.22 3.25 3.20
C HIS A 48 0.05 3.52 2.26
N ARG A 49 -0.67 4.62 2.50
CA ARG A 49 -1.68 5.18 1.60
C ARG A 49 -1.31 6.62 1.24
N ARG A 50 -1.96 7.17 0.21
CA ARG A 50 -1.99 8.63 0.00
C ARG A 50 -2.70 9.30 1.17
N ALA A 51 -2.30 10.51 1.51
CA ALA A 51 -2.92 11.28 2.58
C ALA A 51 -4.43 11.54 2.33
N GLU A 52 -4.83 11.62 1.06
CA GLU A 52 -6.23 11.76 0.65
C GLU A 52 -7.07 10.50 0.91
N ASP A 53 -6.44 9.32 0.95
CA ASP A 53 -7.13 8.02 1.03
C ASP A 53 -7.12 7.42 2.46
N VAL A 54 -6.66 8.18 3.46
CA VAL A 54 -6.51 7.69 4.85
C VAL A 54 -7.87 7.33 5.47
N ASP A 55 -8.93 8.06 5.11
CA ASP A 55 -10.29 7.90 5.66
C ASP A 55 -11.09 6.78 4.96
N ALA A 56 -10.48 6.01 4.06
CA ALA A 56 -11.21 5.04 3.24
C ALA A 56 -11.89 3.91 4.02
N GLU A 57 -11.42 3.60 5.23
CA GLU A 57 -12.09 2.64 6.11
C GLU A 57 -13.29 3.24 6.83
N GLU A 58 -13.26 4.54 7.13
CA GLU A 58 -14.36 5.27 7.78
C GLU A 58 -15.46 5.65 6.78
N HIS A 59 -15.07 5.87 5.51
CA HIS A 59 -15.93 6.34 4.44
C HIS A 59 -15.83 5.50 3.16
N PRO A 60 -16.07 4.18 3.23
CA PRO A 60 -15.90 3.28 2.10
C PRO A 60 -16.78 3.63 0.89
N GLU A 61 -17.93 4.27 1.12
CA GLU A 61 -18.84 4.74 0.08
C GLU A 61 -18.20 5.77 -0.86
N ARG A 62 -17.22 6.55 -0.39
CA ARG A 62 -16.49 7.53 -1.21
C ARG A 62 -15.55 6.87 -2.21
N TYR A 63 -15.20 5.61 -1.97
CA TYR A 63 -14.26 4.82 -2.76
C TYR A 63 -14.95 3.72 -3.58
N ALA A 64 -16.29 3.69 -3.64
CA ALA A 64 -17.02 2.65 -4.36
C ALA A 64 -16.68 2.57 -5.87
N ALA A 65 -16.19 3.66 -6.46
CA ALA A 65 -15.86 3.73 -7.88
C ALA A 65 -14.43 3.25 -8.22
N ARG A 66 -13.53 3.14 -7.23
CA ARG A 66 -12.12 2.75 -7.46
C ARG A 66 -11.52 2.07 -6.22
N PRO A 67 -10.63 1.08 -6.39
CA PRO A 67 -9.87 0.60 -5.26
C PRO A 67 -8.96 1.71 -4.71
N VAL A 68 -8.67 1.61 -3.41
CA VAL A 68 -7.73 2.46 -2.67
C VAL A 68 -6.34 1.88 -2.83
N PRO A 69 -5.39 2.61 -3.45
CA PRO A 69 -4.02 2.13 -3.60
C PRO A 69 -3.29 2.11 -2.25
N GLU A 70 -2.65 0.99 -1.94
CA GLU A 70 -1.80 0.81 -0.76
C GLU A 70 -0.41 0.34 -1.19
N ALA A 71 0.63 1.05 -0.75
CA ALA A 71 2.01 0.62 -0.97
C ALA A 71 2.50 -0.20 0.23
N TYR A 72 2.80 -1.47 0.01
CA TYR A 72 3.56 -2.28 0.96
C TYR A 72 5.05 -2.14 0.69
N VAL A 73 5.79 -1.69 1.70
CA VAL A 73 7.23 -1.47 1.63
C VAL A 73 7.92 -2.24 2.75
N TRP A 74 8.98 -2.97 2.41
CA TRP A 74 9.88 -3.57 3.38
C TRP A 74 11.28 -2.95 3.29
N SER A 75 11.91 -2.76 4.45
CA SER A 75 13.29 -2.37 4.61
C SER A 75 14.18 -3.38 3.91
N ASN A 76 15.10 -2.86 3.10
CA ASN A 76 16.10 -3.53 2.27
C ASN A 76 17.10 -4.41 3.07
N LEU A 77 16.62 -5.20 4.04
CA LEU A 77 17.39 -6.07 4.95
C LEU A 77 18.21 -7.11 4.19
N THR A 78 17.77 -7.52 2.99
CA THR A 78 18.51 -8.41 2.09
C THR A 78 19.70 -7.74 1.41
N SER A 79 19.84 -6.42 1.48
CA SER A 79 20.95 -5.68 0.87
C SER A 79 22.14 -5.45 1.83
N GLY A 80 22.09 -5.98 3.06
CA GLY A 80 23.09 -5.72 4.11
C GLY A 80 23.78 -6.94 4.71
N ASP A 81 23.13 -8.10 4.79
CA ASP A 81 23.76 -9.35 5.27
C ASP A 81 22.84 -10.52 4.89
N GLY A 82 23.36 -11.52 4.19
CA GLY A 82 22.59 -12.68 3.67
C GLY A 82 22.00 -13.57 4.77
N ALA A 83 22.30 -13.30 6.04
CA ALA A 83 21.82 -14.05 7.20
C ALA A 83 20.42 -13.63 7.71
N ARG A 84 19.74 -12.67 7.06
CA ARG A 84 18.34 -12.32 7.40
C ARG A 84 17.42 -12.37 6.19
N ALA A 85 17.31 -13.54 5.59
CA ALA A 85 16.05 -14.02 5.04
C ALA A 85 15.52 -15.05 6.05
N LEU A 86 14.25 -14.91 6.45
CA LEU A 86 13.56 -15.79 7.40
C LEU A 86 13.64 -17.28 7.00
#